data_AF-A0A3M0CFD3-F1
#
_entry.id   AF-A0A3M0CFD3-F1
#
_cell.length_a   1.000
_cell.length_b   1.000
_cell.length_c   1.000
_cell.angle_alpha   90.00
_cell.angle_beta   90.00
_cell.angle_gamma   90.00
#
_symmetry.space_group_name_H-M   'P 1'
#
loop_
_entity.id
_entity.type
_entity.pdbx_description
1 polymer ?
#
loop_
_entity_poly.entity_id
_entity_poly.type
_entity_poly.pdbx_seq_one_letter_code
_entity_poly.pdbx_strand_id
1 'polypeptide(L)' 'MSDSGYWQFCEVIERTKIPGPMITTPAETEQVVLEQQTETGEYRVRPLKIVMQEAADE' A
#
# COMPACT_ATOMS: atom_id res chain seq x y z
N MET A 1 16.77 23.23 -7.76
CA MET A 1 16.25 22.34 -6.71
C MET A 1 15.54 21.25 -7.45
N SER A 2 16.12 20.05 -7.53
CA SER A 2 15.44 18.92 -8.14
C SER A 2 14.21 18.66 -7.27
N ASP A 3 13.00 18.82 -7.80
CA ASP A 3 11.81 18.32 -7.13
C ASP A 3 12.02 16.81 -7.01
N SER A 4 12.53 16.36 -5.86
CA SER A 4 12.61 14.94 -5.55
C SER A 4 11.18 14.44 -5.56
N GLY A 5 10.85 13.53 -6.46
CA GLY A 5 9.48 13.05 -6.65
C GLY A 5 8.83 12.62 -5.34
N TYR A 6 7.51 12.76 -5.25
CA TYR A 6 6.73 12.30 -4.11
C TYR A 6 5.94 11.05 -4.49
N TRP A 7 5.43 10.35 -3.49
CA TRP A 7 4.53 9.22 -3.68
C TRP A 7 3.09 9.74 -3.76
N GLN A 8 2.46 9.57 -4.92
CA GLN A 8 1.09 9.98 -5.15
C GLN A 8 0.14 8.81 -4.89
N PHE A 9 -0.98 9.08 -4.20
CA PHE A 9 -2.10 8.14 -4.07
C PHE A 9 -2.71 7.84 -5.44
N CYS A 10 -2.86 6.55 -5.76
CA CYS A 10 -3.56 6.10 -6.96
C CYS A 10 -4.93 5.50 -6.61
N GLU A 11 -4.95 4.45 -5.79
CA GLU A 11 -6.17 3.66 -5.53
C GLU A 11 -6.08 2.89 -4.20
N VAL A 12 -7.24 2.58 -3.61
CA VAL A 12 -7.35 1.57 -2.52
C VAL A 12 -7.80 0.25 -3.13
N ILE A 13 -7.01 -0.81 -2.92
CA ILE A 13 -7.29 -2.15 -3.44
C ILE A 13 -7.48 -3.14 -2.29
N GLU A 14 -8.33 -4.14 -2.50
CA GLU A 14 -8.44 -5.29 -1.60
C GLU A 14 -7.42 -6.36 -2.03
N ARG A 15 -6.58 -6.82 -1.09
CA ARG A 15 -5.63 -7.90 -1.33
C ARG A 15 -5.86 -9.07 -0.39
N THR A 16 -5.88 -10.28 -0.94
CA THR A 16 -5.93 -11.52 -0.17
C THR A 16 -4.51 -11.97 0.17
N LYS A 17 -4.17 -12.05 1.46
CA LYS A 17 -2.97 -12.74 1.93
C LYS A 17 -3.20 -14.24 1.82
N ILE A 18 -2.27 -14.90 1.13
CA ILE A 18 -2.20 -16.36 1.10
C ILE A 18 -1.12 -16.76 2.12
N PRO A 19 -1.50 -17.20 3.34
CA PRO A 19 -0.55 -17.56 4.38
C PRO A 19 0.14 -18.90 4.07
N GLY A 20 1.14 -18.87 3.20
CA GLY A 20 1.99 -20.03 2.90
C GLY A 20 1.26 -21.25 2.33
N PRO A 21 1.98 -22.37 2.11
CA PRO A 21 1.42 -23.57 1.47
C PRO A 21 0.55 -24.43 2.40
N MET A 22 0.50 -24.15 3.70
CA MET A 22 -0.37 -24.86 4.64
C MET A 22 -1.76 -24.21 4.67
N ILE A 23 -2.68 -24.84 3.94
CA ILE A 23 -4.08 -24.45 3.67
C ILE A 23 -4.94 -24.31 4.95
N THR A 24 -4.39 -24.56 6.13
CA THR A 24 -5.14 -24.54 7.40
C THR A 24 -5.41 -23.12 7.94
N THR A 25 -4.65 -22.12 7.50
CA THR A 25 -4.89 -20.73 7.91
C THR A 25 -5.85 -20.06 6.93
N PRO A 26 -6.99 -19.51 7.38
CA PRO A 26 -7.91 -18.79 6.52
C PRO A 26 -7.20 -17.66 5.78
N ALA A 27 -7.57 -17.47 4.50
CA ALA A 27 -7.07 -16.35 3.73
C ALA A 27 -7.60 -15.04 4.34
N GLU A 28 -6.71 -14.12 4.67
CA GLU A 28 -7.07 -12.81 5.21
C GLU A 28 -7.15 -11.81 4.06
N THR A 29 -8.25 -11.06 3.98
CA THR A 29 -8.34 -9.93 3.05
C THR A 29 -8.00 -8.65 3.80
N GLU A 30 -7.14 -7.82 3.23
CA GLU A 30 -6.84 -6.50 3.77
C GLU A 30 -6.92 -5.43 2.68
N GLN A 31 -7.22 -4.19 3.10
CA GLN A 31 -7.19 -3.03 2.22
C GLN A 31 -5.79 -2.40 2.23
N VAL A 32 -5.33 -2.06 1.04
CA VAL A 32 -4.02 -1.41 0.83
C VAL A 32 -4.14 -0.26 -0.15
N VAL A 33 -3.21 0.67 -0.04
CA VAL A 33 -3.07 1.81 -0.92
C VAL A 33 -2.00 1.51 -1.95
N LEU A 34 -2.34 1.71 -3.22
CA LEU A 34 -1.41 1.77 -4.33
C LEU A 34 -0.93 3.21 -4.47
N GLU A 35 0.40 3.39 -4.45
CA GLU A 35 1.03 4.68 -4.67
C GLU A 35 2.02 4.59 -5.84
N GLN A 36 2.15 5.67 -6.59
CA GLN A 36 3.12 5.81 -7.67
C GLN A 36 4.11 6.94 -7.36
N GLN A 37 5.39 6.69 -7.57
CA GLN A 37 6.44 7.70 -7.46
C GLN A 37 6.38 8.59 -8.72
N THR A 38 6.27 9.92 -8.54
CA THR A 38 5.98 10.85 -9.64
C THR A 38 7.13 11.08 -10.63
N GLU A 39 8.37 10.82 -10.24
CA GLU A 39 9.60 10.97 -11.01
C GLU A 39 10.05 9.68 -11.72
N THR A 40 9.97 8.51 -11.04
CA THR A 40 10.42 7.21 -11.55
C THR A 40 9.28 6.38 -12.12
N GLY A 41 8.03 6.70 -11.78
CA GLY A 41 6.85 5.91 -12.14
C GLY A 41 6.73 4.59 -11.39
N GLU A 42 7.61 4.32 -10.41
CA GLU A 42 7.60 3.10 -9.61
C GLU A 42 6.32 2.98 -8.78
N TYR A 43 5.83 1.76 -8.60
CA TYR A 43 4.67 1.47 -7.77
C TYR A 43 5.09 0.83 -6.45
N ARG A 44 4.39 1.22 -5.38
CA ARG A 44 4.45 0.51 -4.09
C ARG A 44 3.06 0.32 -3.51
N VAL A 45 2.95 -0.66 -2.61
CA VAL A 45 1.70 -1.00 -1.93
C VAL A 45 1.91 -0.88 -0.43
N ARG A 46 1.06 -0.09 0.23
CA ARG A 46 1.13 0.14 1.69
C ARG A 46 -0.18 -0.28 2.37
N PRO A 47 -0.15 -0.86 3.57
CA PRO A 47 -1.37 -1.14 4.32
C PRO A 47 -2.17 0.15 4.59
N LEU A 48 -3.47 0.16 4.27
CA LEU A 48 -4.32 1.34 4.44
C LEU A 48 -4.31 1.85 5.89
N LYS A 49 -4.30 0.93 6.86
CA LYS A 49 -4.21 1.24 8.29
C LYS A 49 -2.99 2.09 8.65
N ILE A 50 -1.84 1.84 8.01
CA ILE A 50 -0.61 2.58 8.29
C ILE A 50 -0.71 3.98 7.67
N VAL A 51 -1.18 4.08 6.43
CA VAL A 51 -1.37 5.37 5.74
C VAL A 51 -2.35 6.27 6.51
N MET A 52 -3.46 5.71 7.01
CA MET A 52 -4.42 6.46 7.81
C MET A 52 -3.86 6.91 9.16
N GLN A 53 -3.01 6.10 9.80
CA GLN A 53 -2.36 6.49 11.05
C GLN A 53 -1.40 7.66 10.83
N GLU A 54 -0.56 7.59 9.79
CA GLU A 54 0.37 8.67 9.44
C GLU A 54 -0.36 9.99 9.12
N ALA A 55 -1.48 9.92 8.40
CA ALA A 55 -2.30 11.09 8.07
C ALA A 55 -3.03 11.70 9.30
N ALA A 56 -3.23 10.92 10.37
CA ALA A 56 -3.84 11.40 11.61
C ALA A 56 -2.81 12.01 12.58
N ASP A 57 -1.52 11.72 12.38
CA ASP A 57 -0.41 12.19 13.20
C ASP A 57 0.26 13.48 12.61
N GLU A 58 -0.23 13.98 11.47
CA GLU A 58 0.11 15.30 10.86
C GLU A 58 -0.86 16.41 11.25
#